data_AF-A0A442T686-F1
#
_entry.id   AF-A0A442T686-F1
#
_cell.length_a   1.000
_cell.length_b   1.000
_cell.length_c   1.000
_cell.angle_alpha   90.00
_cell.angle_beta   90.00
_cell.angle_gamma   90.00
#
_symmetry.space_group_name_H-M   'P 1'
#
loop_
_entity.id
_entity.type
_entity.pdbx_description
1 polymer ?
#
loop_
_entity_poly.entity_id
_entity_poly.type
_entity_poly.pdbx_seq_one_letter_code
_entity_poly.pdbx_strand_id
1 'polypeptide(L)'
;MTDQQCKNSISYVEQYLSQLRDYLVDDNINEVAINPNGSIFIEEADTVYMREIGVTLPPQAIKRLGAQLAGETRNTLGALNPIVSGRVMVWGNPQRVQVVVEPAIEQGVSLSIRKYLLRTSESADIDYVDGRQIMVDAVRHERHRAIADAAKAGDLKSLFRQAVDEKFNVLISGGTSSGKTTVARALLAMANPAERIITIEDAQELHPPHKNQVGLIADRKGESARSPS
;
A
#
# COMPACT_ATOMS: atom_id res chain seq x y z
N MET A 1 8.53 23.88 40.48
CA MET A 1 8.68 22.44 40.19
C MET A 1 9.00 22.35 38.72
N THR A 2 10.21 21.89 38.41
CA THR A 2 10.97 22.18 37.19
C THR A 2 10.49 21.42 35.94
N ASP A 3 10.46 22.11 34.81
CA ASP A 3 10.32 21.69 33.40
C ASP A 3 11.27 20.56 32.92
N GLN A 4 12.02 19.95 33.84
CA GLN A 4 13.06 18.96 33.56
C GLN A 4 12.56 17.51 33.64
N GLN A 5 11.28 17.27 33.97
CA GLN A 5 10.69 15.92 34.06
C GLN A 5 9.99 15.43 32.78
N CYS A 6 9.84 16.28 31.75
CA CYS A 6 9.31 15.88 30.44
C CYS A 6 10.42 15.52 29.42
N LYS A 7 11.54 14.95 29.89
CA LYS A 7 12.60 14.40 29.02
C LYS A 7 12.54 12.87 29.00
N ASN A 8 12.08 12.35 27.85
CA ASN A 8 12.40 11.04 27.27
C ASN A 8 11.91 9.76 27.99
N SER A 9 10.60 9.58 28.15
CA SER A 9 10.06 8.22 28.15
C SER A 9 9.64 7.86 26.73
N ILE A 10 10.47 7.07 26.03
CA ILE A 10 10.14 6.50 24.72
C ILE A 10 8.86 5.66 24.88
N SER A 11 7.83 5.90 24.07
CA SER A 11 6.60 5.09 24.12
C SER A 11 6.93 3.63 23.75
N TYR A 12 6.10 2.66 24.16
CA TYR A 12 6.33 1.26 23.77
C TYR A 12 6.39 1.11 22.25
N VAL A 13 5.51 1.80 21.50
CA VAL A 13 5.54 1.82 20.03
C VAL A 13 6.87 2.39 19.50
N GLU A 14 7.36 3.50 20.04
CA GLU A 14 8.63 4.10 19.62
C GLU A 14 9.83 3.18 19.88
N GLN A 15 9.80 2.34 20.93
CA GLN A 15 10.84 1.33 21.17
C GLN A 15 10.90 0.31 20.02
N TYR A 16 9.74 -0.19 19.57
CA TYR A 16 9.65 -1.12 18.44
C TYR A 16 9.97 -0.46 17.10
N LEU A 17 9.67 0.83 16.96
CA LEU A 17 9.96 1.60 15.74
C LEU A 17 11.39 2.18 15.71
N SER A 18 12.19 2.00 16.76
CA SER A 18 13.52 2.63 16.88
C SER A 18 14.45 2.41 15.68
N GLN A 19 14.41 1.24 15.04
CA GLN A 19 15.19 0.93 13.83
C GLN A 19 14.72 1.68 12.58
N LEU A 20 13.50 2.22 12.61
CA LEU A 20 12.87 2.98 11.53
C LEU A 20 12.79 4.47 11.84
N ARG A 21 13.41 4.92 12.94
CA ARG A 21 13.32 6.29 13.42
C ARG A 21 13.71 7.29 12.34
N ASP A 22 14.85 7.08 11.70
CA ASP A 22 15.40 8.02 10.72
C ASP A 22 14.42 8.23 9.56
N TYR A 23 13.73 7.17 9.11
CA TYR A 23 12.71 7.27 8.06
C TYR A 23 11.41 7.93 8.55
N LEU A 24 10.97 7.64 9.78
CA LEU A 24 9.70 8.13 10.31
C LEU A 24 9.75 9.60 10.73
N VAL A 25 10.94 10.14 11.03
CA VAL A 25 11.14 11.56 11.33
C VAL A 25 11.51 12.39 10.10
N ASP A 26 12.05 11.79 9.04
CA ASP A 26 12.43 12.49 7.81
C ASP A 26 11.19 12.98 7.02
N ASP A 27 11.12 14.28 6.75
CA ASP A 27 10.00 14.93 6.05
C ASP A 27 9.96 14.66 4.54
N ASN A 28 11.02 14.06 3.99
CA ASN A 28 11.03 13.52 2.64
C ASN A 28 10.39 12.13 2.56
N ILE A 29 10.05 11.48 3.67
CA ILE A 29 9.39 10.17 3.67
C ILE A 29 7.89 10.35 3.84
N ASN A 30 7.09 9.87 2.89
CA ASN A 30 5.63 9.92 2.96
C ASN A 30 5.06 8.75 3.75
N GLU A 31 5.61 7.55 3.53
CA GLU A 31 5.06 6.30 4.03
C GLU A 31 6.17 5.28 4.32
N VAL A 32 6.02 4.54 5.41
CA VAL A 32 6.77 3.32 5.72
C VAL A 32 5.80 2.15 5.69
N ALA A 33 6.04 1.19 4.80
CA ALA A 33 5.21 0.01 4.66
C ALA A 33 6.01 -1.25 5.04
N ILE A 34 5.38 -2.16 5.79
CA ILE A 34 5.97 -3.42 6.22
C ILE A 34 5.09 -4.55 5.71
N ASN A 35 5.65 -5.41 4.88
CA ASN A 35 4.91 -6.51 4.28
C ASN A 35 4.82 -7.71 5.25
N PRO A 36 3.89 -8.65 5.01
CA PRO A 36 3.70 -9.83 5.86
C PRO A 36 4.95 -10.65 6.19
N ASN A 37 5.92 -10.68 5.25
CA ASN A 37 7.20 -11.37 5.41
C ASN A 37 8.25 -10.57 6.21
N GLY A 38 7.91 -9.38 6.72
CA GLY A 38 8.80 -8.51 7.47
C GLY A 38 9.64 -7.55 6.64
N SER A 39 9.62 -7.64 5.30
CA SER A 39 10.33 -6.70 4.44
C SER A 39 9.74 -5.29 4.55
N ILE A 40 10.61 -4.28 4.50
CA ILE A 40 10.26 -2.88 4.74
C ILE A 40 10.53 -2.06 3.50
N PHE A 41 9.54 -1.26 3.14
CA PHE A 41 9.52 -0.35 2.00
C PHE A 41 9.24 1.07 2.47
N ILE A 42 9.84 2.05 1.80
CA ILE A 42 9.57 3.47 2.05
C ILE A 42 9.12 4.15 0.78
N GLU A 43 8.18 5.09 0.91
CA GLU A 43 7.82 6.03 -0.13
C GLU A 43 8.52 7.36 0.15
N GLU A 44 9.45 7.75 -0.71
CA GLU A 44 10.13 9.05 -0.66
C GLU A 44 9.33 10.06 -1.51
N ALA A 45 9.31 11.32 -1.11
CA ALA A 45 8.69 12.40 -1.87
C ALA A 45 9.25 12.46 -3.29
N ASP A 46 8.39 12.77 -4.26
CA ASP A 46 8.72 12.89 -5.68
C ASP A 46 9.28 11.61 -6.33
N THR A 47 9.12 10.44 -5.68
CA THR A 47 9.43 9.13 -6.28
C THR A 47 8.18 8.41 -6.78
N VAL A 48 8.32 7.64 -7.85
CA VAL A 48 7.21 6.89 -8.47
C VAL A 48 6.91 5.59 -7.72
N TYR A 49 7.94 4.97 -7.14
CA TYR A 49 7.84 3.65 -6.52
C TYR A 49 8.54 3.63 -5.17
N MET A 50 8.00 2.81 -4.26
CA MET A 50 8.64 2.56 -2.98
C MET A 50 9.96 1.80 -3.16
N ARG A 51 10.91 2.09 -2.27
CA ARG A 51 12.21 1.41 -2.22
C ARG A 51 12.31 0.48 -1.00
N GLU A 52 12.83 -0.72 -1.21
CA GLU A 52 13.19 -1.65 -0.13
C GLU A 52 14.41 -1.12 0.64
N ILE A 53 14.35 -1.06 1.97
CA ILE A 53 15.45 -0.49 2.79
C ILE A 53 16.44 -1.55 3.31
N GLY A 54 16.27 -2.82 2.95
CA GLY A 54 17.16 -3.91 3.35
C GLY A 54 17.10 -4.30 4.84
N VAL A 55 16.15 -3.72 5.59
CA VAL A 55 15.83 -4.09 6.97
C VAL A 55 14.62 -5.02 6.95
N THR A 56 14.69 -6.11 7.72
CA THR A 56 13.60 -7.08 7.85
C THR A 56 13.25 -7.27 9.32
N LEU A 57 11.98 -7.12 9.67
CA LEU A 57 11.51 -7.42 11.02
C LEU A 57 11.24 -8.92 11.18
N PRO A 58 11.71 -9.56 12.26
CA PRO A 58 11.39 -10.95 12.51
C PRO A 58 9.88 -11.12 12.82
N PRO A 59 9.27 -12.30 12.53
CA PRO A 59 7.83 -12.51 12.67
C PRO A 59 7.26 -12.17 14.06
N GLN A 60 8.02 -12.40 15.14
CA GLN A 60 7.57 -12.03 16.49
C GLN A 60 7.59 -10.51 16.71
N ALA A 61 8.57 -9.80 16.16
CA ALA A 61 8.66 -8.35 16.29
C ALA A 61 7.53 -7.66 15.53
N ILE A 62 7.22 -8.09 14.30
CA ILE A 62 6.12 -7.51 13.52
C ILE A 62 4.75 -7.75 14.16
N LYS A 63 4.52 -8.95 14.72
CA LYS A 63 3.29 -9.27 15.49
C LYS A 63 3.15 -8.38 16.73
N ARG A 64 4.23 -8.19 17.48
CA ARG A 64 4.24 -7.28 18.65
C ARG A 64 4.00 -5.83 18.24
N LEU A 65 4.67 -5.36 17.19
CA LEU A 65 4.50 -4.00 16.66
C LEU A 65 3.05 -3.76 16.23
N GLY A 66 2.46 -4.67 15.45
CA GLY A 66 1.06 -4.57 15.02
C GLY A 66 0.08 -4.52 16.19
N ALA A 67 0.26 -5.37 17.21
CA ALA A 67 -0.58 -5.36 18.40
C ALA A 67 -0.45 -4.05 19.20
N GLN A 68 0.77 -3.53 19.35
CA GLN A 68 1.01 -2.25 20.04
C GLN A 68 0.40 -1.07 19.30
N LEU A 69 0.60 -0.99 17.98
CA LEU A 69 -0.01 0.04 17.14
C LEU A 69 -1.54 0.00 17.23
N ALA A 70 -2.15 -1.19 17.11
CA ALA A 70 -3.60 -1.33 17.23
C ALA A 70 -4.10 -0.90 18.62
N GLY A 71 -3.41 -1.31 19.69
CA GLY A 71 -3.72 -0.91 21.06
C GLY A 71 -3.71 0.61 21.26
N GLU A 72 -2.73 1.32 20.70
CA GLU A 72 -2.68 2.79 20.76
C GLU A 72 -3.83 3.46 20.00
N THR A 73 -4.32 2.84 18.93
CA THR A 73 -5.51 3.34 18.20
C THR A 73 -6.84 3.10 18.92
N ARG A 74 -6.83 2.41 20.08
CA ARG A 74 -8.03 1.98 20.84
C ARG A 74 -8.98 1.08 20.05
N ASN A 75 -8.47 0.42 19.01
CA ASN A 75 -9.23 -0.57 18.24
C ASN A 75 -8.86 -1.98 18.67
N THR A 76 -9.81 -2.91 18.53
CA THR A 76 -9.56 -4.34 18.75
C THR A 76 -8.92 -4.95 17.52
N LEU A 77 -7.76 -5.59 17.67
CA LEU A 77 -7.11 -6.37 16.61
C LEU A 77 -7.22 -7.86 16.91
N GLY A 78 -7.69 -8.64 15.94
CA GLY A 78 -7.76 -10.11 16.07
C GLY A 78 -8.59 -10.74 14.97
N ALA A 79 -8.89 -12.03 15.09
CA ALA A 79 -9.52 -12.78 14.00
C ALA A 79 -10.89 -12.25 13.55
N LEU A 80 -11.65 -11.62 14.45
CA LEU A 80 -12.95 -10.98 14.13
C LEU A 80 -12.80 -9.57 13.57
N ASN A 81 -11.72 -8.86 13.94
CA ASN A 81 -11.39 -7.50 13.50
C ASN A 81 -9.93 -7.47 13.01
N PRO A 82 -9.64 -8.12 11.86
CA PRO A 82 -8.25 -8.33 11.42
C PRO A 82 -7.64 -7.11 10.72
N ILE A 83 -8.43 -6.06 10.50
CA ILE A 83 -8.01 -4.83 9.86
C ILE A 83 -8.30 -3.68 10.82
N VAL A 84 -7.27 -2.92 11.17
CA VAL A 84 -7.36 -1.75 12.05
C VAL A 84 -6.78 -0.54 11.34
N SER A 85 -7.52 0.56 11.41
CA SER A 85 -7.10 1.88 10.94
C SER A 85 -7.12 2.84 12.12
N GLY A 86 -6.12 3.70 12.24
CA GLY A 86 -6.15 4.73 13.27
C GLY A 86 -5.00 5.72 13.22
N ARG A 87 -4.87 6.48 14.30
CA ARG A 87 -3.85 7.49 14.49
C ARG A 87 -3.03 7.19 15.73
N VAL A 88 -1.71 7.25 15.61
CA VAL A 88 -0.75 7.09 16.71
C VAL A 88 0.18 8.29 16.75
N MET A 89 0.82 8.53 17.90
CA MET A 89 1.83 9.57 18.07
C MET A 89 3.20 8.89 18.10
N VAL A 90 4.09 9.28 17.18
CA VAL A 90 5.44 8.71 17.06
C VAL A 90 6.45 9.85 16.99
N TRP A 91 7.33 9.95 17.98
CA TRP A 91 8.27 11.04 18.22
C TRP A 91 7.63 12.43 18.11
N GLY A 92 6.46 12.59 18.73
CA GLY A 92 5.70 13.85 18.75
C GLY A 92 4.90 14.14 17.47
N ASN A 93 5.00 13.31 16.44
CA ASN A 93 4.29 13.50 15.17
C ASN A 93 3.08 12.56 15.05
N PRO A 94 1.91 13.06 14.62
CA PRO A 94 0.77 12.19 14.32
C PRO A 94 1.05 11.36 13.06
N GLN A 95 0.77 10.07 13.13
CA GLN A 95 0.93 9.11 12.03
C GLN A 95 -0.40 8.38 11.80
N ARG A 96 -0.78 8.18 10.53
CA ARG A 96 -1.84 7.22 10.18
C ARG A 96 -1.24 5.83 10.16
N VAL A 97 -1.95 4.87 10.74
CA VAL A 97 -1.53 3.48 10.73
C VAL A 97 -2.64 2.60 10.21
N GLN A 98 -2.25 1.68 9.32
CA GLN A 98 -3.05 0.55 8.87
C GLN A 98 -2.36 -0.72 9.35
N VAL A 99 -3.11 -1.56 10.07
CA VAL A 99 -2.63 -2.87 10.54
C VAL A 99 -3.56 -3.93 9.99
N VAL A 100 -3.00 -4.94 9.32
CA VAL A 100 -3.73 -6.10 8.82
C VAL A 100 -3.08 -7.39 9.33
N VAL A 101 -3.89 -8.27 9.90
CA VAL A 101 -3.46 -9.55 10.47
C VAL A 101 -4.31 -10.71 9.93
N GLU A 102 -3.92 -11.92 10.31
CA GLU A 102 -4.68 -13.15 10.10
C GLU A 102 -6.12 -12.99 10.68
N PRO A 103 -7.20 -13.39 9.96
CA PRO A 103 -7.22 -14.10 8.68
C PRO A 103 -7.42 -13.21 7.44
N ALA A 104 -7.27 -11.87 7.53
CA ALA A 104 -7.35 -10.99 6.36
C ALA A 104 -6.09 -11.02 5.48
N ILE A 105 -5.03 -11.66 5.96
CA ILE A 105 -3.85 -12.11 5.22
C ILE A 105 -3.56 -13.55 5.67
N GLU A 106 -2.81 -14.32 4.89
CA GLU A 106 -2.54 -15.73 5.23
C GLU A 106 -1.62 -15.91 6.45
N GLN A 107 -0.61 -15.04 6.58
CA GLN A 107 0.40 -15.15 7.62
C GLN A 107 1.04 -13.80 7.92
N GLY A 108 1.51 -13.59 9.15
CA GLY A 108 2.30 -12.42 9.52
C GLY A 108 1.44 -11.20 9.84
N VAL A 109 1.95 -10.01 9.52
CA VAL A 109 1.26 -8.72 9.70
C VAL A 109 1.63 -7.80 8.54
N SER A 110 0.66 -7.14 7.92
CA SER A 110 0.92 -6.02 7.00
C SER A 110 0.71 -4.71 7.75
N LEU A 111 1.69 -3.81 7.67
CA LEU A 111 1.64 -2.47 8.28
C LEU A 111 1.85 -1.41 7.21
N SER A 112 1.13 -0.30 7.33
CA SER A 112 1.44 0.95 6.63
C SER A 112 1.39 2.08 7.65
N ILE A 113 2.45 2.87 7.71
CA ILE A 113 2.60 4.03 8.60
C ILE A 113 2.80 5.24 7.70
N ARG A 114 1.80 6.11 7.61
CA ARG A 114 1.79 7.25 6.71
C ARG A 114 1.81 8.56 7.47
N LYS A 115 2.76 9.44 7.13
CA LYS A 115 2.89 10.77 7.73
C LYS A 115 1.68 11.64 7.39
N TYR A 116 1.24 12.42 8.38
CA TYR A 116 0.43 13.60 8.11
C TYR A 116 1.37 14.72 7.68
N LEU A 117 1.61 14.82 6.38
CA LEU A 117 2.30 15.98 5.84
C LEU A 117 1.35 17.19 5.93
N LEU A 118 1.52 17.99 6.97
CA LEU A 118 0.95 19.33 7.05
C LEU A 118 1.82 20.26 6.19
N ARG A 119 1.84 20.06 4.87
CA ARG A 119 2.32 21.10 3.97
C ARG A 119 1.22 22.15 3.91
N THR A 120 1.24 23.11 4.83
CA THR A 120 0.48 24.35 4.66
C THR A 120 1.17 25.14 3.55
N SER A 121 0.83 24.83 2.31
CA SER A 121 1.12 25.71 1.19
C SER A 121 0.42 27.03 1.46
N GLU A 122 1.15 28.15 1.44
CA GLU A 122 0.49 29.45 1.43
C GLU A 122 -0.34 29.54 0.14
N SER A 123 -1.41 30.33 0.11
CA SER A 123 -2.28 30.41 -1.08
C SER A 123 -1.53 30.84 -2.35
N ALA A 124 -0.33 31.40 -2.21
CA ALA A 124 0.57 31.77 -3.28
C ALA A 124 1.29 30.58 -3.96
N ASP A 125 1.28 29.39 -3.35
CA ASP A 125 1.97 28.20 -3.87
C ASP A 125 1.04 27.25 -4.68
N ILE A 126 -0.21 27.64 -4.89
CA ILE A 126 -1.15 26.88 -5.74
C ILE A 126 -0.90 27.29 -7.19
N ASP A 127 -0.10 26.49 -7.89
CA ASP A 127 0.14 26.61 -9.32
C ASP A 127 -0.02 25.23 -10.00
N TYR A 128 0.02 25.21 -11.32
CA TYR A 128 0.11 23.98 -12.08
C TYR A 128 1.39 23.22 -11.69
N VAL A 129 1.27 21.90 -11.49
CA VAL A 129 2.40 21.02 -11.13
C VAL A 129 3.58 21.17 -12.12
N ASP A 130 3.28 21.37 -13.40
CA ASP A 130 4.27 21.58 -14.46
C ASP A 130 4.45 23.07 -14.87
N GLY A 131 3.98 24.00 -14.03
CA GLY A 131 4.00 25.45 -14.30
C GLY A 131 3.12 25.90 -15.47
N ARG A 132 2.29 24.99 -16.02
CA ARG A 132 1.35 25.26 -17.11
C ARG A 132 0.13 24.36 -17.08
N GLN A 133 -0.97 24.84 -17.65
CA GLN A 133 -2.14 24.00 -17.90
C GLN A 133 -1.80 22.93 -18.94
N ILE A 134 -2.03 21.67 -18.59
CA ILE A 134 -1.92 20.55 -19.52
C ILE A 134 -3.32 20.07 -19.87
N MET A 135 -3.66 20.15 -21.16
CA MET A 135 -4.88 19.56 -21.71
C MET A 135 -4.68 18.05 -21.86
N VAL A 136 -5.05 17.30 -20.83
CA VAL A 136 -4.90 15.84 -20.76
C VAL A 136 -5.80 15.09 -21.73
N ASP A 137 -6.81 15.74 -22.30
CA ASP A 137 -7.80 15.09 -23.16
C ASP A 137 -7.19 14.55 -24.45
N ALA A 138 -6.36 15.32 -25.17
CA ALA A 138 -5.77 14.85 -26.42
C ALA A 138 -4.86 13.63 -26.20
N VAL A 139 -4.06 13.67 -25.13
CA VAL A 139 -3.19 12.56 -24.74
C VAL A 139 -4.02 11.32 -24.39
N ARG A 140 -5.09 11.50 -23.62
CA ARG A 140 -6.01 10.40 -23.28
C ARG A 140 -6.66 9.78 -24.52
N HIS A 141 -7.14 10.61 -25.45
CA HIS A 141 -7.76 10.11 -26.68
C HIS A 141 -6.78 9.29 -27.52
N GLU A 142 -5.53 9.74 -27.63
CA GLU A 142 -4.50 9.02 -28.38
C GLU A 142 -4.17 7.67 -27.73
N ARG A 143 -4.00 7.63 -26.41
CA ARG A 143 -3.82 6.41 -25.61
C ARG A 143 -4.93 5.39 -25.84
N HIS A 144 -6.19 5.84 -25.73
CA HIS A 144 -7.35 4.99 -25.98
C HIS A 144 -7.42 4.51 -27.44
N ARG A 145 -7.04 5.33 -28.42
CA ARG A 145 -7.02 4.95 -29.84
C ARG A 145 -5.98 3.87 -30.11
N ALA A 146 -4.77 4.02 -29.58
CA ALA A 146 -3.68 3.06 -29.77
C ALA A 146 -4.07 1.65 -29.28
N ILE A 147 -4.68 1.54 -28.09
CA ILE A 147 -5.18 0.25 -27.58
C ILE A 147 -6.30 -0.30 -28.46
N ALA A 148 -7.25 0.55 -28.89
CA ALA A 148 -8.33 0.11 -29.76
C ALA A 148 -7.83 -0.41 -31.11
N ASP A 149 -6.78 0.19 -31.67
CA ASP A 149 -6.21 -0.23 -32.94
C ASP A 149 -5.39 -1.52 -32.80
N ALA A 150 -4.66 -1.70 -31.68
CA ALA A 150 -4.04 -2.97 -31.34
C ALA A 150 -5.08 -4.11 -31.21
N ALA A 151 -6.24 -3.81 -30.59
CA ALA A 151 -7.35 -4.76 -30.49
C ALA A 151 -7.90 -5.17 -31.86
N LYS A 152 -8.17 -4.19 -32.75
CA LYS A 152 -8.69 -4.45 -34.11
C LYS A 152 -7.70 -5.25 -34.96
N ALA A 153 -6.39 -5.01 -34.78
CA ALA A 153 -5.34 -5.72 -35.48
C ALA A 153 -5.13 -7.16 -34.94
N GLY A 154 -5.74 -7.52 -33.80
CA GLY A 154 -5.51 -8.80 -33.14
C GLY A 154 -4.13 -8.89 -32.45
N ASP A 155 -3.42 -7.77 -32.28
CA ASP A 155 -2.15 -7.72 -31.56
C ASP A 155 -2.39 -7.64 -30.05
N LEU A 156 -2.76 -8.80 -29.48
CA LEU A 156 -3.02 -8.93 -28.04
C LEU A 156 -1.79 -8.60 -27.19
N LYS A 157 -0.57 -8.79 -27.72
CA LYS A 157 0.66 -8.54 -26.98
C LYS A 157 0.86 -7.04 -26.77
N SER A 158 0.78 -6.23 -27.83
CA SER A 158 0.85 -4.77 -27.70
C SER A 158 -0.32 -4.24 -26.88
N LEU A 159 -1.52 -4.76 -27.10
CA LEU A 159 -2.71 -4.36 -26.34
C LEU A 159 -2.50 -4.53 -24.84
N PHE A 160 -2.09 -5.71 -24.39
CA PHE A 160 -1.91 -5.98 -22.95
C PHE A 160 -0.72 -5.23 -22.36
N ARG A 161 0.39 -5.11 -23.10
CA ARG A 161 1.54 -4.32 -22.64
C ARG A 161 1.15 -2.85 -22.45
N GLN A 162 0.50 -2.25 -23.44
CA GLN A 162 0.08 -0.85 -23.37
C GLN A 162 -0.95 -0.63 -22.26
N ALA A 163 -1.92 -1.55 -22.08
CA ALA A 163 -2.88 -1.47 -20.99
C ALA A 163 -2.20 -1.42 -19.61
N VAL A 164 -1.14 -2.21 -19.41
CA VAL A 164 -0.38 -2.26 -18.14
C VAL A 164 0.52 -1.02 -17.97
N ASP A 165 1.26 -0.64 -19.00
CA ASP A 165 2.20 0.49 -18.97
C ASP A 165 1.46 1.82 -18.75
N GLU A 166 0.29 1.97 -19.36
CA GLU A 166 -0.54 3.18 -19.27
C GLU A 166 -1.57 3.14 -18.12
N LYS A 167 -1.52 2.10 -17.26
CA LYS A 167 -2.36 1.96 -16.06
C LYS A 167 -3.87 1.96 -16.34
N PHE A 168 -4.29 1.25 -17.39
CA PHE A 168 -5.71 1.06 -17.66
C PHE A 168 -6.37 0.19 -16.60
N ASN A 169 -7.62 0.53 -16.28
CA ASN A 169 -8.50 -0.38 -15.55
C ASN A 169 -8.95 -1.51 -16.49
N VAL A 170 -8.53 -2.74 -16.20
CA VAL A 170 -8.80 -3.91 -17.04
C VAL A 170 -9.77 -4.85 -16.33
N LEU A 171 -10.87 -5.19 -17.01
CA LEU A 171 -11.81 -6.24 -16.58
C LEU A 171 -11.60 -7.49 -17.43
N ILE A 172 -11.30 -8.62 -16.79
CA ILE A 172 -11.17 -9.92 -17.47
C ILE A 172 -12.45 -10.73 -17.21
N SER A 173 -13.26 -10.91 -18.24
CA SER A 173 -14.52 -11.64 -18.17
C SER A 173 -14.49 -12.95 -18.98
N GLY A 174 -15.26 -13.95 -18.54
CA GLY A 174 -15.36 -15.25 -19.19
C GLY A 174 -15.95 -16.32 -18.27
N GLY A 175 -16.40 -17.45 -18.84
CA GLY A 175 -16.98 -18.56 -18.09
C GLY A 175 -16.02 -19.19 -17.07
N THR A 176 -16.54 -20.10 -16.23
CA THR A 176 -15.70 -20.89 -15.31
C THR A 176 -14.63 -21.64 -16.10
N SER A 177 -13.40 -21.68 -15.58
CA SER A 177 -12.25 -22.34 -16.21
C SER A 177 -11.84 -21.81 -17.59
N SER A 178 -12.24 -20.60 -17.97
CA SER A 178 -11.85 -19.97 -19.25
C SER A 178 -10.46 -19.33 -19.27
N GLY A 179 -9.64 -19.52 -18.23
CA GLY A 179 -8.29 -18.95 -18.13
C GLY A 179 -8.20 -17.49 -17.64
N LYS A 180 -9.25 -16.95 -16.99
CA LYS A 180 -9.25 -15.57 -16.47
C LYS A 180 -8.07 -15.28 -15.54
N THR A 181 -7.88 -16.15 -14.54
CA THR A 181 -6.77 -16.04 -13.58
C THR A 181 -5.43 -16.10 -14.31
N THR A 182 -5.30 -16.95 -15.33
CA THR A 182 -4.07 -17.03 -16.15
C THR A 182 -3.76 -15.71 -16.85
N VAL A 183 -4.76 -15.05 -17.45
CA VAL A 183 -4.57 -13.72 -18.05
C VAL A 183 -4.22 -12.68 -16.99
N ALA A 184 -4.91 -12.68 -15.85
CA ALA A 184 -4.63 -11.74 -14.76
C ALA A 184 -3.19 -11.86 -14.27
N ARG A 185 -2.69 -13.09 -14.07
CA ARG A 185 -1.30 -13.38 -13.68
C ARG A 185 -0.30 -12.90 -14.74
N ALA A 186 -0.62 -13.07 -16.02
CA ALA A 186 0.23 -12.58 -17.09
C ALA A 186 0.32 -11.04 -17.08
N LEU A 187 -0.79 -10.33 -16.88
CA LEU A 187 -0.80 -8.86 -16.77
C LEU A 187 -0.02 -8.38 -15.54
N LEU A 188 -0.22 -9.03 -14.39
CA LEU A 188 0.56 -8.74 -13.19
C LEU A 188 2.05 -8.94 -13.43
N ALA A 189 2.46 -9.99 -14.12
CA ALA A 189 3.87 -10.21 -14.47
C ALA A 189 4.44 -9.19 -15.47
N MET A 190 3.61 -8.44 -16.19
CA MET A 190 4.03 -7.35 -17.07
C MET A 190 4.23 -6.02 -16.34
N ALA A 191 3.66 -5.85 -15.15
CA ALA A 191 3.78 -4.61 -14.38
C ALA A 191 5.23 -4.35 -13.95
N ASN A 192 5.55 -3.10 -13.64
CA ASN A 192 6.90 -2.73 -13.23
C ASN A 192 7.22 -3.43 -11.89
N PRO A 193 8.33 -4.19 -11.77
CA PRO A 193 8.67 -4.93 -10.56
C PRO A 193 8.78 -4.09 -9.27
N ALA A 194 8.91 -2.77 -9.38
CA ALA A 194 8.95 -1.84 -8.26
C ALA A 194 7.55 -1.41 -7.76
N GLU A 195 6.48 -1.75 -8.49
CA GLU A 195 5.11 -1.47 -8.06
C GLU A 195 4.74 -2.23 -6.79
N ARG A 196 3.99 -1.56 -5.90
CA ARG A 196 3.37 -2.20 -4.76
C ARG A 196 2.06 -2.85 -5.20
N ILE A 197 1.98 -4.18 -5.13
CA ILE A 197 0.80 -4.93 -5.55
C ILE A 197 -0.01 -5.39 -4.34
N ILE A 198 -1.28 -5.03 -4.29
CA ILE A 198 -2.23 -5.56 -3.31
C ILE A 198 -3.23 -6.43 -4.06
N THR A 199 -3.33 -7.70 -3.70
CA THR A 199 -4.39 -8.59 -4.21
C THR A 199 -5.49 -8.73 -3.17
N ILE A 200 -6.74 -8.89 -3.62
CA ILE A 200 -7.88 -9.21 -2.76
C ILE A 200 -8.55 -10.41 -3.39
N GLU A 201 -8.46 -11.54 -2.70
CA GLU A 201 -8.89 -12.84 -3.21
C GLU A 201 -9.63 -13.60 -2.10
N ASP A 202 -10.46 -14.57 -2.43
CA ASP A 202 -11.07 -15.46 -1.43
C ASP A 202 -10.18 -16.69 -1.15
N ALA A 203 -9.42 -17.12 -2.15
CA ALA A 203 -8.27 -18.01 -2.04
C ALA A 203 -7.12 -17.41 -2.85
N GLN A 204 -5.91 -17.43 -2.31
CA GLN A 204 -4.76 -16.83 -2.99
C GLN A 204 -4.38 -17.67 -4.22
N GLU A 205 -4.49 -17.07 -5.42
CA GLU A 205 -4.15 -17.72 -6.69
C GLU A 205 -3.24 -16.86 -7.58
N LEU A 206 -3.24 -15.53 -7.41
CA LEU A 206 -2.56 -14.61 -8.33
C LEU A 206 -1.04 -14.60 -8.19
N HIS A 207 -0.50 -14.70 -6.97
CA HIS A 207 0.94 -14.70 -6.65
C HIS A 207 1.82 -13.81 -7.57
N PRO A 208 1.65 -12.47 -7.55
CA PRO A 208 2.51 -11.56 -8.29
C PRO A 208 4.02 -11.81 -8.02
N PRO A 209 4.90 -11.60 -9.00
CA PRO A 209 6.35 -11.76 -8.80
C PRO A 209 7.00 -10.59 -8.03
N HIS A 210 6.22 -9.61 -7.61
CA HIS A 210 6.69 -8.37 -7.00
C HIS A 210 7.19 -8.64 -5.58
N LYS A 211 8.28 -7.97 -5.20
CA LYS A 211 8.75 -8.01 -3.81
C LYS A 211 7.82 -7.25 -2.87
N ASN A 212 7.33 -6.09 -3.33
CA ASN A 212 6.44 -5.24 -2.56
C ASN A 212 4.99 -5.68 -2.78
N GLN A 213 4.53 -6.69 -2.04
CA GLN A 213 3.18 -7.18 -2.22
C GLN A 213 2.48 -7.60 -0.92
N VAL A 214 1.16 -7.48 -0.92
CA VAL A 214 0.29 -7.93 0.17
C VAL A 214 -0.91 -8.66 -0.44
N GLY A 215 -1.09 -9.93 -0.09
CA GLY A 215 -2.26 -10.70 -0.48
C GLY A 215 -3.33 -10.68 0.60
N LEU A 216 -4.45 -9.99 0.34
CA LEU A 216 -5.59 -9.90 1.24
C LEU A 216 -6.59 -11.02 0.96
N ILE A 217 -7.16 -11.58 2.03
CA ILE A 217 -8.17 -12.62 1.98
C ILE A 217 -9.54 -12.07 2.36
N ALA A 218 -10.48 -12.12 1.42
CA ALA A 218 -11.87 -11.73 1.60
C ALA A 218 -12.69 -12.86 2.23
N ASP A 219 -13.58 -12.52 3.16
CA ASP A 219 -14.59 -13.45 3.66
C ASP A 219 -15.77 -13.50 2.69
N ARG A 220 -16.28 -14.70 2.40
CA ARG A 220 -17.50 -14.89 1.61
C ARG A 220 -18.77 -14.97 2.46
N LYS A 221 -18.66 -14.94 3.79
CA LYS A 221 -19.83 -15.00 4.69
C LYS A 221 -20.58 -13.65 4.68
N GLY A 222 -21.84 -13.66 4.22
CA GLY A 222 -22.68 -12.45 4.14
C GLY A 222 -22.92 -11.74 5.48
N GLU A 223 -22.92 -12.48 6.60
CA GLU A 223 -23.04 -11.97 7.98
C GLU A 223 -21.69 -11.91 8.71
N SER A 224 -20.57 -11.86 7.97
CA SER A 224 -19.27 -11.74 8.61
C SER A 224 -19.22 -10.44 9.41
N ALA A 225 -18.70 -10.49 10.65
CA ALA A 225 -18.33 -9.28 11.40
C ALA A 225 -17.27 -8.42 10.65
N ARG A 226 -16.69 -8.95 9.57
CA ARG A 226 -15.76 -8.29 8.66
C ARG A 226 -16.43 -7.60 7.45
N SER A 227 -17.73 -7.80 7.24
CA SER A 227 -18.48 -7.12 6.18
C SER A 227 -18.69 -5.64 6.56
N PRO A 228 -18.54 -4.68 5.63
CA PRO A 228 -18.93 -3.30 5.90
C PRO A 228 -20.42 -3.26 6.23
N SER A 229 -20.74 -2.66 7.37
CA SER A 229 -22.12 -2.32 7.77
C SER A 229 -22.75 -1.30 6.83
#